data_AF-A0AAJ1Z9D5-F1
#
_entry.id   AF-A0AAJ1Z9D5-F1
#
_cell.length_a   1.000
_cell.length_b   1.000
_cell.length_c   1.000
_cell.angle_alpha   90.00
_cell.angle_beta   90.00
_cell.angle_gamma   90.00
#
_symmetry.space_group_name_H-M   'P 1'
#
loop_
_entity.id
_entity.type
_entity.pdbx_description
1 polymer ?
#
loop_
_entity_poly.entity_id
_entity_poly.type
_entity_poly.pdbx_seq_one_letter_code
_entity_poly.pdbx_strand_id
1 'polypeptide(L)'
;FSRARNKQLILSGRKDAKHGNFVFQYVPETKGLWMTTSSGKTLMFPAVTFPYGQEVIEKVITTQLQCKNKKKHGKPIAWSLEDYGAYYIVKCLVDVPENPHTNYSTSDGAIGVDCNLEHFAWANVTKDGNYKGSGALVFSIMGKSTGQITKIIEVEAIRLVDLAERYNKPIVIEKLDTAQSKTGNRYGNKH
;
A
#
# COMPACT_ATOMS: atom_id res chain seq x y z
N PHE A 1 -19.04 7.84 -22.16
CA PHE A 1 -18.82 8.68 -20.96
C PHE A 1 -18.77 10.19 -21.26
N SER A 2 -19.28 10.70 -22.39
CA SER A 2 -19.03 12.07 -22.89
C SER A 2 -19.71 13.23 -22.13
N ARG A 3 -20.38 12.98 -20.99
CA ARG A 3 -21.08 14.02 -20.19
C ARG A 3 -21.07 13.78 -18.68
N ALA A 4 -20.16 12.94 -18.16
CA ALA A 4 -20.14 12.64 -16.74
C ALA A 4 -19.38 13.72 -15.94
N ARG A 5 -20.05 14.34 -14.95
CA ARG A 5 -19.41 15.17 -13.92
C ARG A 5 -18.42 14.38 -13.05
N ASN A 6 -18.53 13.06 -13.05
CA ASN A 6 -17.70 12.17 -12.26
C ASN A 6 -16.99 11.16 -13.19
N LYS A 7 -15.67 11.30 -13.33
CA LYS A 7 -14.82 10.42 -14.14
C LYS A 7 -14.42 9.13 -13.40
N GLN A 8 -15.02 8.88 -12.24
CA GLN A 8 -14.70 7.75 -11.38
C GLN A 8 -15.96 6.96 -11.03
N LEU A 9 -15.85 5.64 -11.14
CA LEU A 9 -16.76 4.67 -10.57
C LEU A 9 -16.04 3.99 -9.40
N ILE A 10 -16.68 3.92 -8.23
CA ILE A 10 -16.23 3.12 -7.10
C ILE A 10 -17.36 2.17 -6.72
N LEU A 11 -17.08 0.87 -6.68
CA LEU A 11 -18.02 -0.15 -6.25
C LEU A 11 -17.47 -0.89 -5.04
N SER A 12 -18.18 -0.75 -3.93
CA SER A 12 -17.90 -1.47 -2.70
C SER A 12 -18.00 -2.98 -2.93
N GLY A 13 -17.08 -3.71 -2.30
CA GLY A 13 -17.11 -5.16 -2.26
C GLY A 13 -18.19 -5.69 -1.32
N ARG A 14 -18.48 -6.98 -1.45
CA ARG A 14 -19.38 -7.72 -0.57
C ARG A 14 -18.81 -9.08 -0.23
N LYS A 15 -18.67 -9.37 1.07
CA LYS A 15 -18.10 -10.62 1.56
C LYS A 15 -18.88 -11.87 1.15
N ASP A 16 -20.18 -11.74 0.94
CA ASP A 16 -21.07 -12.83 0.54
C ASP A 16 -21.09 -13.08 -0.97
N ALA A 17 -20.48 -12.19 -1.77
CA ALA A 17 -20.39 -12.35 -3.21
C ALA A 17 -19.33 -13.37 -3.62
N LYS A 18 -19.59 -14.14 -4.69
CA LYS A 18 -18.68 -15.18 -5.18
C LYS A 18 -17.27 -14.67 -5.45
N HIS A 19 -17.17 -13.51 -6.10
CA HIS A 19 -15.91 -12.85 -6.48
C HIS A 19 -15.54 -11.71 -5.54
N GLY A 20 -16.14 -11.64 -4.34
CA GLY A 20 -15.99 -10.49 -3.43
C GLY A 20 -16.68 -9.21 -3.92
N ASN A 21 -17.30 -9.25 -5.10
CA ASN A 21 -18.11 -8.21 -5.72
C ASN A 21 -19.21 -8.86 -6.59
N PHE A 22 -20.34 -8.19 -6.79
CA PHE A 22 -21.43 -8.67 -7.66
C PHE A 22 -21.35 -8.11 -9.09
N VAL A 23 -20.65 -6.99 -9.28
CA VAL A 23 -20.54 -6.31 -10.57
C VAL A 23 -19.23 -6.68 -11.26
N PHE A 24 -18.13 -6.67 -10.52
CA PHE A 24 -16.80 -6.97 -11.06
C PHE A 24 -16.36 -8.40 -10.77
N GLN A 25 -15.71 -9.04 -11.75
CA GLN A 25 -15.15 -10.37 -11.63
C GLN A 25 -13.78 -10.39 -12.30
N TYR A 26 -12.72 -10.55 -11.52
CA TYR A 26 -11.37 -10.72 -12.04
C TYR A 26 -11.03 -12.21 -12.14
N VAL A 27 -10.46 -12.61 -13.27
CA VAL A 27 -10.04 -13.99 -13.56
C VAL A 27 -8.51 -14.02 -13.61
N PRO A 28 -7.83 -14.52 -12.56
CA PRO A 28 -6.37 -14.51 -12.46
C PRO A 28 -5.66 -15.13 -13.68
N GLU A 29 -6.18 -16.23 -14.20
CA GLU A 29 -5.57 -17.02 -15.28
C GLU A 29 -5.49 -16.25 -16.60
N THR A 30 -6.50 -15.41 -16.88
CA THR A 30 -6.59 -14.63 -18.12
C THR A 30 -6.26 -13.16 -17.90
N LYS A 31 -6.11 -12.73 -16.65
CA LYS A 31 -5.99 -11.32 -16.23
C LYS A 31 -7.13 -10.45 -16.77
N GLY A 32 -8.28 -11.07 -17.03
CA GLY A 32 -9.48 -10.42 -17.53
C GLY A 32 -10.32 -9.89 -16.37
N LEU A 33 -10.69 -8.61 -16.42
CA LEU A 33 -11.67 -8.02 -15.51
C LEU A 33 -13.01 -7.88 -16.22
N TRP A 34 -14.00 -8.62 -15.76
CA TRP A 34 -15.37 -8.55 -16.25
C TRP A 34 -16.20 -7.58 -15.40
N MET A 35 -17.08 -6.83 -16.04
CA MET A 35 -18.02 -5.90 -15.42
C MET A 35 -19.43 -6.12 -15.97
N THR A 36 -20.40 -6.39 -15.10
CA THR A 36 -21.81 -6.44 -15.47
C THR A 36 -22.48 -5.09 -15.20
N THR A 37 -22.88 -4.41 -16.27
CA THR A 37 -23.57 -3.11 -16.18
C THR A 37 -24.98 -3.26 -15.59
N SER A 38 -25.59 -2.14 -15.19
CA SER A 38 -26.97 -2.11 -14.66
C SER A 38 -28.03 -2.62 -15.65
N SER A 39 -27.75 -2.60 -16.96
CA SER A 39 -28.62 -3.18 -17.99
C SER A 39 -28.41 -4.68 -18.20
N GLY A 40 -27.53 -5.33 -17.42
CA GLY A 40 -27.17 -6.73 -17.57
C GLY A 40 -26.14 -7.02 -18.67
N LYS A 41 -25.70 -6.01 -19.43
CA LYS A 41 -24.62 -6.17 -20.41
C LYS A 41 -23.28 -6.38 -19.72
N THR A 42 -22.54 -7.38 -20.14
CA THR A 42 -21.18 -7.67 -19.64
C THR A 42 -20.12 -7.02 -20.54
N LEU A 43 -19.12 -6.40 -19.90
CA LEU A 43 -17.93 -5.82 -20.52
C LEU A 43 -16.69 -6.51 -19.98
N MET A 44 -15.61 -6.56 -20.76
CA MET A 44 -14.35 -7.20 -20.40
C MET A 44 -13.20 -6.24 -20.67
N PHE A 45 -12.39 -5.99 -19.63
CA PHE A 45 -11.14 -5.27 -19.72
C PHE A 45 -10.01 -6.30 -19.83
N PRO A 46 -9.32 -6.38 -20.98
CA PRO A 46 -8.26 -7.37 -21.17
C PRO A 46 -6.97 -6.94 -20.46
N ALA A 47 -6.17 -7.92 -20.05
CA ALA A 47 -4.81 -7.74 -19.54
C ALA A 47 -4.69 -6.72 -18.38
N VAL A 48 -5.65 -6.72 -17.45
CA VAL A 48 -5.59 -5.88 -16.25
C VAL A 48 -4.54 -6.46 -15.30
N THR A 49 -3.42 -5.76 -15.17
CA THR A 49 -2.31 -6.11 -14.27
C THR A 49 -2.11 -5.05 -13.21
N PHE A 50 -1.60 -5.48 -12.06
CA PHE A 50 -1.26 -4.63 -10.94
C PHE A 50 0.26 -4.66 -10.76
N PRO A 51 0.98 -3.57 -11.12
CA PRO A 51 2.43 -3.52 -10.92
C PRO A 51 2.84 -3.73 -9.46
N TYR A 52 1.93 -3.43 -8.53
CA TYR A 52 2.12 -3.63 -7.09
C TYR A 52 0.99 -4.51 -6.55
N GLY A 53 1.35 -5.57 -5.82
CA GLY A 53 0.38 -6.41 -5.13
C GLY A 53 -0.40 -7.40 -6.01
N GLN A 54 0.08 -7.72 -7.23
CA GLN A 54 -0.56 -8.72 -8.09
C GLN A 54 -0.81 -10.04 -7.34
N GLU A 55 0.22 -10.60 -6.72
CA GLU A 55 0.13 -11.87 -5.97
C GLU A 55 -0.86 -11.78 -4.80
N VAL A 56 -0.91 -10.63 -4.13
CA VAL A 56 -1.86 -10.39 -3.02
C VAL A 56 -3.29 -10.39 -3.55
N ILE A 57 -3.54 -9.69 -4.66
CA ILE A 57 -4.86 -9.61 -5.29
C ILE A 57 -5.31 -11.01 -5.75
N GLU A 58 -4.44 -11.76 -6.43
CA GLU A 58 -4.73 -13.12 -6.90
C GLU A 58 -5.01 -14.07 -5.73
N LYS A 59 -4.23 -13.99 -4.65
CA LYS A 59 -4.44 -14.77 -3.42
C LYS A 59 -5.78 -14.43 -2.76
N VAL A 60 -6.13 -13.16 -2.61
CA VAL A 60 -7.39 -12.72 -2.01
C VAL A 60 -8.59 -13.18 -2.84
N ILE A 61 -8.53 -13.03 -4.17
CA ILE A 61 -9.58 -13.48 -5.08
C ILE A 61 -9.75 -15.01 -5.02
N THR A 62 -8.65 -15.76 -5.07
CA THR A 62 -8.66 -17.22 -5.00
C THR A 62 -9.23 -17.70 -3.67
N THR A 63 -8.81 -17.09 -2.57
CA THR A 63 -9.33 -17.38 -1.23
C THR A 63 -10.83 -17.12 -1.14
N GLN A 64 -11.29 -15.99 -1.69
CA GLN A 64 -12.71 -15.65 -1.72
C GLN A 64 -13.52 -16.65 -2.55
N LEU A 65 -13.02 -17.07 -3.71
CA LEU A 65 -13.67 -18.08 -4.55
C LEU A 65 -13.84 -19.42 -3.81
N GLN A 66 -12.76 -19.88 -3.19
CA GLN A 66 -12.70 -21.16 -2.46
C GLN A 66 -13.40 -21.13 -1.10
N CYS A 67 -13.73 -19.96 -0.55
CA CYS A 67 -14.38 -19.81 0.74
C CYS A 67 -15.77 -20.48 0.74
N LYS A 68 -15.93 -21.55 1.52
CA LYS A 68 -17.21 -22.30 1.62
C LYS A 68 -18.30 -21.50 2.35
N ASN A 69 -17.98 -20.92 3.51
CA ASN A 69 -18.91 -20.11 4.30
C ASN A 69 -18.61 -18.61 4.18
N LYS A 70 -19.01 -18.03 3.05
CA LYS A 70 -18.76 -16.62 2.69
C LYS A 70 -19.42 -15.62 3.64
N LYS A 71 -20.59 -15.95 4.20
CA LYS A 71 -21.27 -15.06 5.18
C LYS A 71 -20.43 -14.86 6.45
N LYS A 72 -19.74 -15.91 6.90
CA LYS A 72 -18.91 -15.89 8.11
C LYS A 72 -17.46 -15.45 7.84
N HIS A 73 -16.84 -15.98 6.79
CA HIS A 73 -15.39 -15.85 6.54
C HIS A 73 -15.02 -15.15 5.23
N GLY A 74 -16.01 -14.79 4.41
CA GLY A 74 -15.74 -14.09 3.16
C GLY A 74 -15.17 -12.69 3.40
N LYS A 75 -14.48 -12.18 2.39
CA LYS A 75 -13.87 -10.85 2.39
C LYS A 75 -14.39 -10.05 1.19
N PRO A 76 -14.77 -8.77 1.38
CA PRO A 76 -15.20 -7.92 0.29
C PRO A 76 -14.00 -7.55 -0.59
N ILE A 77 -14.22 -7.43 -1.90
CA ILE A 77 -13.23 -6.93 -2.86
C ILE A 77 -13.88 -5.75 -3.58
N ALA A 78 -13.37 -4.55 -3.33
CA ALA A 78 -13.87 -3.32 -3.93
C ALA A 78 -13.05 -2.95 -5.16
N TRP A 79 -13.69 -2.26 -6.10
CA TRP A 79 -13.10 -1.90 -7.38
C TRP A 79 -13.35 -0.42 -7.66
N SER A 80 -12.35 0.25 -8.22
CA SER A 80 -12.53 1.59 -8.80
C SER A 80 -12.05 1.60 -10.25
N LEU A 81 -12.82 2.29 -11.09
CA LEU A 81 -12.51 2.55 -12.48
C LEU A 81 -12.49 4.06 -12.69
N GLU A 82 -11.36 4.60 -13.09
CA GLU A 82 -11.17 6.02 -13.39
C GLU A 82 -10.93 6.22 -14.89
N ASP A 83 -11.69 7.13 -15.49
CA ASP A 83 -11.64 7.49 -16.91
C ASP A 83 -10.73 8.72 -17.12
N TYR A 84 -9.62 8.51 -17.83
CA TYR A 84 -8.69 9.58 -18.23
C TYR A 84 -8.82 9.93 -19.73
N GLY A 85 -9.88 9.48 -20.39
CA GLY A 85 -10.16 9.69 -21.81
C GLY A 85 -9.39 8.73 -22.71
N ALA A 86 -8.07 8.80 -22.68
CA ALA A 86 -7.20 7.92 -23.49
C ALA A 86 -7.00 6.52 -22.89
N TYR A 87 -7.15 6.41 -21.57
CA TYR A 87 -6.96 5.17 -20.84
C TYR A 87 -7.84 5.15 -19.58
N TYR A 88 -7.97 3.98 -18.98
CA TYR A 88 -8.61 3.79 -17.68
C TYR A 88 -7.59 3.37 -16.64
N ILE A 89 -7.74 3.84 -15.41
CA ILE A 89 -7.04 3.30 -14.26
C ILE A 89 -8.01 2.39 -13.50
N VAL A 90 -7.61 1.13 -13.32
CA VAL A 90 -8.32 0.16 -12.49
C VAL A 90 -7.61 0.05 -11.15
N LYS A 91 -8.36 0.23 -10.06
CA LYS A 91 -7.86 0.01 -8.69
C LYS A 91 -8.64 -1.14 -8.07
N CYS A 92 -7.92 -2.08 -7.47
CA CYS A 92 -8.48 -3.15 -6.66
C CYS A 92 -8.20 -2.85 -5.19
N LEU A 93 -9.23 -2.85 -4.37
CA LEU A 93 -9.14 -2.57 -2.93
C LEU A 93 -9.48 -3.86 -2.18
N VAL A 94 -8.50 -4.37 -1.43
CA VAL A 94 -8.56 -5.65 -0.73
C VAL A 94 -8.07 -5.51 0.70
N ASP A 95 -8.61 -6.34 1.59
CA ASP A 95 -8.00 -6.59 2.90
C ASP A 95 -6.73 -7.41 2.68
N VAL A 96 -5.57 -6.83 2.98
CA VAL A 96 -4.30 -7.56 2.95
C VAL A 96 -4.22 -8.43 4.21
N PRO A 97 -4.05 -9.75 4.09
CA PRO A 97 -3.86 -10.61 5.26
C PRO A 97 -2.61 -10.21 6.04
N GLU A 98 -2.66 -10.28 7.37
CA GLU A 98 -1.48 -10.09 8.20
C GLU A 98 -0.39 -11.10 7.80
N ASN A 99 0.87 -10.65 7.79
CA ASN A 99 1.99 -11.53 7.55
C ASN A 99 2.36 -12.25 8.87
N PRO A 100 2.15 -13.59 8.98
CA PRO A 100 2.43 -14.33 10.22
C PRO A 100 3.93 -14.38 10.56
N HIS A 101 4.80 -14.03 9.60
CA HIS A 101 6.24 -13.99 9.76
C HIS A 101 6.75 -12.59 10.12
N THR A 102 5.87 -11.66 10.51
CA THR A 102 6.30 -10.34 10.98
C THR A 102 7.09 -10.49 12.28
N ASN A 103 8.35 -10.06 12.27
CA ASN A 103 9.22 -10.11 13.44
C ASN A 103 8.95 -8.91 14.36
N TYR A 104 8.39 -9.18 15.53
CA TYR A 104 8.19 -8.19 16.60
C TYR A 104 9.21 -8.34 17.75
N SER A 105 10.12 -9.32 17.67
CA SER A 105 11.05 -9.62 18.76
C SER A 105 12.26 -8.69 18.72
N THR A 106 12.56 -8.06 19.86
CA THR A 106 13.77 -7.27 20.08
C THR A 106 14.89 -8.09 20.76
N SER A 107 14.75 -9.42 20.85
CA SER A 107 15.70 -10.32 21.52
C SER A 107 17.12 -10.28 20.95
N ASP A 108 17.26 -9.91 19.68
CA ASP A 108 18.55 -9.75 18.99
C ASP A 108 18.96 -8.27 18.85
N GLY A 109 18.13 -7.37 19.38
CA GLY A 109 18.21 -5.92 19.23
C GLY A 109 17.21 -5.38 18.21
N ALA A 110 17.48 -4.16 17.72
CA ALA A 110 16.57 -3.45 16.83
C ALA A 110 17.33 -2.56 15.83
N ILE A 111 16.64 -2.14 14.77
CA ILE A 111 17.04 -1.00 13.95
C ILE A 111 16.27 0.23 14.43
N GLY A 112 16.94 1.12 15.17
CA GLY A 112 16.39 2.42 15.54
C GLY A 112 16.44 3.37 14.36
N VAL A 113 15.35 4.09 14.09
CA VAL A 113 15.24 5.01 12.95
C VAL A 113 14.75 6.37 13.41
N ASP A 114 15.44 7.40 12.94
CA ASP A 114 15.09 8.81 13.08
C ASP A 114 14.70 9.38 11.70
N CYS A 115 13.54 10.04 11.64
CA CYS A 115 12.92 10.49 10.39
C CYS A 115 13.10 12.00 10.22
N ASN A 116 13.99 12.39 9.30
CA ASN A 116 14.29 13.78 9.00
C ASN A 116 13.69 14.23 7.66
N LEU A 117 13.68 15.54 7.42
CA LEU A 117 13.10 16.15 6.21
C LEU A 117 13.75 15.64 4.90
N GLU A 118 15.02 15.28 4.95
CA GLU A 118 15.84 14.92 3.78
C GLU A 118 16.47 13.53 3.87
N HIS A 119 16.29 12.79 4.98
CA HIS A 119 16.84 11.45 5.11
C HIS A 119 16.18 10.64 6.23
N PHE A 120 16.36 9.32 6.17
CA PHE A 120 16.18 8.43 7.32
C PHE A 120 17.54 8.08 7.91
N ALA A 121 17.79 8.49 9.16
CA ALA A 121 18.97 8.05 9.90
C ALA A 121 18.64 6.74 10.61
N TRP A 122 19.53 5.76 10.57
CA TRP A 122 19.30 4.46 11.20
C TRP A 122 20.51 4.02 12.01
N ALA A 123 20.26 3.30 13.10
CA ALA A 123 21.27 2.65 13.93
C ALA A 123 20.86 1.21 14.26
N ASN A 124 21.79 0.28 14.06
CA ASN A 124 21.65 -1.11 14.47
C ASN A 124 22.21 -1.27 15.88
N VAL A 125 21.39 -1.79 16.79
CA VAL A 125 21.78 -2.05 18.19
C VAL A 125 21.53 -3.51 18.57
N THR A 126 22.28 -4.02 19.54
CA THR A 126 21.99 -5.33 20.17
C THR A 126 20.83 -5.23 21.15
N LYS A 127 20.40 -6.37 21.69
CA LYS A 127 19.39 -6.46 22.75
C LYS A 127 19.69 -5.59 23.98
N ASP A 128 20.98 -5.40 24.29
CA ASP A 128 21.46 -4.60 25.43
C ASP A 128 21.66 -3.12 25.08
N GLY A 129 21.30 -2.71 23.85
CA GLY A 129 21.49 -1.35 23.35
C GLY A 129 22.89 -1.05 22.83
N ASN A 130 23.78 -2.05 22.70
CA ASN A 130 25.14 -1.80 22.21
C ASN A 130 25.13 -1.52 20.70
N TYR A 131 25.86 -0.47 20.30
CA TYR A 131 26.00 -0.06 18.90
C TYR A 131 26.65 -1.14 18.02
N LYS A 132 26.09 -1.35 16.83
CA LYS A 132 26.62 -2.26 15.79
C LYS A 132 26.87 -1.61 14.44
N GLY A 133 26.31 -0.44 14.19
CA GLY A 133 26.45 0.26 12.92
C GLY A 133 25.36 1.30 12.74
N SER A 134 25.57 2.25 11.84
CA SER A 134 24.59 3.27 11.49
C SER A 134 24.80 3.75 10.06
N GLY A 135 23.83 4.49 9.56
CA GLY A 135 23.91 5.14 8.27
C GLY A 135 22.71 6.06 8.05
N ALA A 136 22.62 6.60 6.83
CA ALA A 136 21.51 7.44 6.41
C ALA A 136 21.04 7.04 5.00
N LEU A 137 19.73 7.07 4.79
CA LEU A 137 19.08 6.93 3.49
C LEU A 137 18.59 8.30 3.05
N VAL A 138 19.34 8.95 2.18
CA VAL A 138 19.16 10.36 1.81
C VAL A 138 18.24 10.51 0.61
N PHE A 139 17.35 11.49 0.66
CA PHE A 139 16.40 11.81 -0.41
C PHE A 139 16.21 13.32 -0.60
N SER A 140 15.89 13.74 -1.83
CA SER A 140 15.69 15.16 -2.17
C SER A 140 14.22 15.45 -2.51
N ILE A 141 13.59 16.30 -1.71
CA ILE A 141 12.16 16.64 -1.86
C ILE A 141 11.90 18.09 -2.30
N MET A 142 12.93 18.94 -2.29
CA MET A 142 12.79 20.36 -2.61
C MET A 142 12.37 20.56 -4.08
N GLY A 143 11.35 21.39 -4.29
CA GLY A 143 10.81 21.69 -5.62
C GLY A 143 10.08 20.52 -6.29
N LYS A 144 9.74 19.45 -5.54
CA LYS A 144 8.98 18.30 -6.05
C LYS A 144 7.50 18.40 -5.70
N SER A 145 6.64 17.86 -6.56
CA SER A 145 5.21 17.72 -6.25
C SER A 145 4.97 16.66 -5.18
N THR A 146 3.83 16.72 -4.48
CA THR A 146 3.47 15.73 -3.45
C THR A 146 3.56 14.29 -3.94
N GLY A 147 3.09 14.00 -5.16
CA GLY A 147 3.19 12.65 -5.74
C GLY A 147 4.63 12.20 -5.98
N GLN A 148 5.50 13.09 -6.43
CA GLN A 148 6.94 12.80 -6.58
C GLN A 148 7.60 12.60 -5.23
N ILE A 149 7.30 13.44 -4.24
CA ILE A 149 7.81 13.33 -2.87
C ILE A 149 7.44 11.96 -2.29
N THR A 150 6.17 11.55 -2.40
CA THR A 150 5.72 10.23 -1.94
C THR A 150 6.54 9.12 -2.58
N LYS A 151 6.75 9.15 -3.91
CA LYS A 151 7.54 8.11 -4.60
C LYS A 151 9.01 8.10 -4.22
N ILE A 152 9.60 9.27 -4.01
CA ILE A 152 10.99 9.39 -3.55
C ILE A 152 11.16 8.79 -2.15
N ILE A 153 10.26 9.16 -1.22
CA ILE A 153 10.30 8.64 0.15
C ILE A 153 9.99 7.14 0.19
N GLU A 154 9.05 6.66 -0.63
CA GLU A 154 8.68 5.24 -0.73
C GLU A 154 9.89 4.36 -1.11
N VAL A 155 10.74 4.81 -2.04
CA VAL A 155 11.95 4.08 -2.43
C VAL A 155 12.92 3.92 -1.26
N GLU A 156 13.14 4.98 -0.48
CA GLU A 156 14.06 4.90 0.67
C GLU A 156 13.43 4.14 1.85
N ALA A 157 12.11 4.19 2.02
CA ALA A 157 11.41 3.37 3.00
C ALA A 157 11.52 1.87 2.68
N ILE A 158 11.45 1.48 1.39
CA ILE A 158 11.69 0.09 0.96
C ILE A 158 13.11 -0.32 1.31
N ARG A 159 14.12 0.49 0.99
CA ARG A 159 15.52 0.20 1.32
C ARG A 159 15.77 0.04 2.83
N LEU A 160 15.05 0.81 3.65
CA LEU A 160 15.08 0.67 5.10
C LEU A 160 14.52 -0.69 5.56
N VAL A 161 13.40 -1.13 4.97
CA VAL A 161 12.81 -2.45 5.25
C VAL A 161 13.76 -3.56 4.80
N ASP A 162 14.35 -3.46 3.61
CA ASP A 162 15.35 -4.44 3.12
C ASP A 162 16.57 -4.51 4.05
N LEU A 163 16.98 -3.37 4.62
CA LEU A 163 18.07 -3.30 5.59
C LEU A 163 17.71 -4.03 6.89
N ALA A 164 16.50 -3.79 7.41
CA ALA A 164 16.02 -4.46 8.61
C ALA A 164 15.87 -5.98 8.41
N GLU A 165 15.42 -6.40 7.22
CA GLU A 165 15.35 -7.80 6.83
C GLU A 165 16.74 -8.45 6.79
N ARG A 166 17.74 -7.80 6.17
CA ARG A 166 19.13 -8.29 6.14
C ARG A 166 19.73 -8.47 7.54
N TYR A 167 19.40 -7.59 8.47
CA TYR A 167 19.83 -7.71 9.87
C TYR A 167 18.94 -8.62 10.72
N ASN A 168 17.81 -9.07 10.17
CA ASN A 168 16.78 -9.84 10.86
C ASN A 168 16.33 -9.18 12.18
N LYS A 169 16.07 -7.87 12.14
CA LYS A 169 15.70 -7.08 13.33
C LYS A 169 14.46 -6.23 13.08
N PRO A 170 13.60 -6.04 14.09
CA PRO A 170 12.48 -5.12 13.97
C PRO A 170 12.96 -3.67 13.81
N ILE A 171 12.16 -2.87 13.13
CA ILE A 171 12.34 -1.43 13.04
C ILE A 171 11.63 -0.77 14.22
N VAL A 172 12.33 0.14 14.90
CA VAL A 172 11.79 0.99 15.95
C VAL A 172 11.91 2.44 15.48
N ILE A 173 10.77 3.11 15.38
CA ILE A 173 10.68 4.51 14.97
C ILE A 173 10.04 5.29 16.12
N GLU A 174 10.48 6.52 16.34
CA GLU A 174 9.83 7.40 17.28
C GLU A 174 8.35 7.67 16.92
N LYS A 175 7.52 7.83 17.95
CA LYS A 175 6.14 8.23 17.77
C LYS A 175 6.07 9.75 17.61
N LEU A 176 6.15 10.21 16.37
CA LEU A 176 5.99 11.62 16.02
C LEU A 176 4.54 12.10 16.28
N ASP A 177 4.37 13.02 17.24
CA ASP A 177 3.12 13.76 17.41
C ASP A 177 3.11 14.99 16.50
N THR A 178 2.41 14.90 15.38
CA THR A 178 2.31 15.96 14.37
C THR A 178 1.17 16.95 14.63
N ALA A 179 0.46 16.85 15.76
CA ALA A 179 -0.62 17.77 16.09
C ALA A 179 -0.12 19.21 16.33
N GLN A 180 1.12 19.38 16.84
CA GLN A 180 1.69 20.70 17.14
C GLN A 180 2.50 21.33 16.00
N SER A 181 2.94 20.55 14.98
CA SER A 181 3.78 21.05 13.88
C SER A 181 3.02 21.85 12.82
N LYS A 182 1.69 21.96 12.93
CA LYS A 182 0.87 22.88 12.12
C LYS A 182 1.06 24.36 12.48
N THR A 183 1.74 24.65 13.59
CA THR A 183 2.02 26.00 14.06
C THR A 183 3.52 26.19 14.29
N GLY A 184 4.18 26.82 13.32
CA GLY A 184 5.46 27.51 13.51
C GLY A 184 6.69 26.76 12.99
N ASN A 185 7.28 27.29 11.91
CA ASN A 185 8.70 27.14 11.61
C ASN A 185 9.51 27.40 12.88
N ARG A 186 10.11 26.36 13.47
CA ARG A 186 11.06 26.52 14.59
C ARG A 186 12.42 27.07 14.16
N TYR A 187 12.71 27.10 12.86
CA TYR A 187 13.92 27.67 12.30
C TYR A 187 13.60 28.91 11.45
N GLY A 188 13.37 30.02 12.14
CA GLY A 188 13.55 31.35 11.56
C GLY A 188 14.95 31.85 11.94
N ASN A 189 15.82 32.03 10.96
CA ASN A 189 17.09 32.73 11.16
C ASN A 189 16.80 34.13 11.73
N LYS A 190 17.42 34.46 12.87
CA LYS A 190 17.51 35.86 13.31
C LYS A 190 18.59 36.52 12.47
N HIS A 191 18.18 37.41 11.56
CA HIS A 191 19.04 38.46 11.03
C HIS A 191 19.21 39.56 12.09
#